data_AF-A0A699KNI5-F1
#
_entry.id   AF-A0A699KNI5-F1
#
_cell.length_a   1.000
_cell.length_b   1.000
_cell.length_c   1.000
_cell.angle_alpha   90.00
_cell.angle_beta   90.00
_cell.angle_gamma   90.00
#
_symmetry.space_group_name_H-M   'P 1'
#
loop_
_entity.id
_entity.type
_entity.pdbx_description
1 polymer ?
#
loop_
_entity_poly.entity_id
_entity_poly.type
_entity_poly.pdbx_seq_one_letter_code
_entity_poly.pdbx_strand_id
1 'polypeptide(L)' 'MFPVTQIDMFYNGLTLRHHDTINAAAGGTFMKRRPRECYDLIENITAHHNDWDTSAQQNTVGNTQNVYAAGAYK' A
#
# COMPACT_ATOMS: atom_id res chain seq x y z
N MET A 1 16.09 -17.62 13.81
CA MET A 1 16.15 -17.08 12.43
C MET A 1 14.88 -16.26 12.19
N PHE A 2 15.01 -15.16 11.45
CA PHE A 2 14.41 -13.84 11.73
C PHE A 2 12.92 -13.70 11.26
N PRO A 3 12.01 -13.11 12.07
CA PRO A 3 10.58 -12.92 11.72
C PRO A 3 10.30 -12.10 10.45
N VAL A 4 11.32 -11.41 9.91
CA VAL A 4 11.27 -10.72 8.60
C VAL A 4 10.94 -11.69 7.45
N THR A 5 11.35 -12.95 7.53
CA THR A 5 11.14 -13.92 6.44
C THR A 5 9.67 -14.24 6.18
N GLN A 6 8.79 -14.15 7.19
CA GLN A 6 7.36 -14.43 7.03
C GLN A 6 6.65 -13.29 6.29
N ILE A 7 7.00 -12.04 6.61
CA ILE A 7 6.46 -10.86 5.93
C ILE A 7 6.96 -10.81 4.49
N ASP A 8 8.24 -11.11 4.26
CA ASP A 8 8.80 -11.19 2.90
C ASP A 8 8.09 -12.27 2.08
N MET A 9 7.86 -13.45 2.65
CA MET A 9 7.15 -14.54 1.97
C MET A 9 5.71 -14.16 1.66
N PHE A 10 4.99 -13.56 2.62
CA PHE A 10 3.65 -13.04 2.41
C PHE A 10 3.63 -12.03 1.27
N TYR A 11 4.50 -11.02 1.33
CA TYR A 11 4.55 -9.96 0.33
C TYR A 11 4.89 -10.51 -1.05
N ASN A 12 5.89 -11.39 -1.16
CA ASN A 12 6.27 -11.99 -2.45
C ASN A 12 5.17 -12.89 -3.05
N GLY A 13 4.23 -13.38 -2.24
CA GLY A 13 3.08 -14.16 -2.68
C GLY A 13 1.88 -13.33 -3.15
N LEU A 14 1.91 -12.00 -2.99
CA LEU A 14 0.81 -11.12 -3.38
C LEU A 14 0.80 -10.81 -4.87
N THR A 15 -0.39 -10.54 -5.41
CA THR A 15 -0.51 -9.99 -6.76
C THR A 15 -0.15 -8.50 -6.79
N LEU A 16 0.21 -7.99 -7.96
CA LEU A 16 0.63 -6.58 -8.13
C LEU A 16 -0.41 -5.58 -7.58
N ARG A 17 -1.70 -5.84 -7.78
CA ARG A 17 -2.78 -4.99 -7.24
C ARG A 17 -2.71 -4.90 -5.71
N HIS A 18 -2.44 -6.01 -5.02
CA HIS A 18 -2.32 -6.00 -3.57
C HIS A 18 -1.04 -5.29 -3.11
N HIS A 19 0.06 -5.35 -3.88
CA HIS A 19 1.25 -4.54 -3.59
C HIS A 19 0.96 -3.06 -3.65
N ASP A 20 0.27 -2.59 -4.69
CA ASP A 20 -0.08 -1.19 -4.84
C ASP A 20 -0.97 -0.72 -3.69
N THR A 21 -1.96 -1.52 -3.31
CA THR A 21 -2.85 -1.24 -2.18
C THR A 21 -2.09 -1.14 -0.85
N ILE A 22 -1.21 -2.09 -0.54
CA ILE A 22 -0.41 -2.11 0.68
C ILE A 22 0.61 -0.97 0.69
N ASN A 23 1.27 -0.72 -0.43
CA ASN A 23 2.21 0.39 -0.55
C ASN A 23 1.49 1.73 -0.43
N ALA A 24 0.31 1.92 -1.02
CA ALA A 24 -0.48 3.12 -0.82
C ALA A 24 -0.82 3.33 0.67
N ALA A 25 -1.18 2.26 1.38
CA ALA A 25 -1.47 2.30 2.82
C ALA A 25 -0.24 2.63 3.68
N ALA A 26 0.89 2.08 3.30
CA ALA A 26 2.15 2.31 3.99
C ALA A 26 2.87 3.59 3.55
N GLY A 27 2.38 4.30 2.52
CA GLY A 27 3.08 5.41 1.88
C GLY A 27 4.37 5.00 1.15
N GLY A 28 4.40 3.80 0.57
CA GLY A 28 5.54 3.20 -0.14
C GLY A 28 6.64 2.67 0.77
N THR A 29 6.41 2.63 2.09
CA THR A 29 7.43 2.28 3.09
C THR A 29 7.21 0.92 3.76
N PHE A 30 6.31 0.08 3.25
CA PHE A 30 5.92 -1.18 3.89
C PHE A 30 7.13 -2.04 4.28
N MET A 31 8.07 -2.24 3.35
CA MET A 31 9.30 -3.02 3.58
C MET A 31 10.31 -2.39 4.55
N LYS A 32 10.15 -1.11 4.88
CA LYS A 32 11.03 -0.39 5.81
C LYS A 32 10.46 -0.32 7.22
N ARG A 33 9.20 -0.75 7.42
CA ARG A 33 8.52 -0.74 8.72
C ARG A 33 8.97 -1.91 9.58
N ARG A 34 8.75 -1.78 10.89
CA ARG A 34 9.05 -2.87 11.83
C ARG A 34 8.04 -4.00 11.63
N PRO A 35 8.42 -5.27 11.84
CA PRO A 35 7.50 -6.41 11.65
C PRO A 35 6.15 -6.25 12.33
N ARG A 36 6.12 -5.72 13.56
CA ARG A 36 4.88 -5.44 14.29
C ARG A 36 3.95 -4.47 13.55
N GLU A 37 4.50 -3.38 13.02
CA GLU A 37 3.72 -2.40 12.25
C GLU A 37 3.22 -2.99 10.93
N CYS A 38 3.97 -3.91 10.32
CA CYS A 38 3.51 -4.63 9.15
C CYS A 38 2.32 -5.54 9.49
N TYR A 39 2.36 -6.25 10.62
CA TYR A 39 1.22 -7.05 11.08
C TYR A 39 0.00 -6.19 11.38
N ASP A 40 0.16 -5.08 12.11
CA ASP A 40 -0.93 -4.15 12.41
C ASP A 40 -1.55 -3.58 11.11
N LEU A 41 -0.73 -3.29 10.09
CA LEU A 41 -1.20 -2.80 8.79
C LEU A 41 -1.93 -3.89 7.99
N ILE A 42 -1.41 -5.12 7.97
CA ILE A 42 -2.07 -6.25 7.31
C ILE A 42 -3.41 -6.55 7.97
N GLU A 43 -3.46 -6.55 9.31
CA GLU A 43 -4.69 -6.76 10.08
C GLU A 43 -5.71 -5.66 9.77
N ASN A 44 -5.28 -4.39 9.75
CA ASN A 44 -6.13 -3.25 9.40
C ASN A 44 -6.69 -3.37 7.96
N ILE A 45 -5.85 -3.70 6.97
CA ILE A 45 -6.28 -3.88 5.57
C ILE A 45 -7.25 -5.06 5.43
N THR A 46 -7.04 -6.13 6.19
CA THR A 46 -7.92 -7.31 6.15
C THR A 46 -9.25 -7.05 6.84
N ALA A 47 -9.24 -6.33 7.97
CA ALA A 47 -10.44 -5.97 8.74
C ALA A 47 -11.30 -4.92 8.01
N HIS A 48 -10.67 -4.01 7.26
CA HIS A 48 -11.33 -2.88 6.60
C HIS A 48 -11.25 -2.94 5.07
N HIS A 49 -11.21 -4.15 4.49
CA HIS A 49 -10.96 -4.38 3.06
C HIS A 49 -11.88 -3.56 2.12
N ASN A 50 -13.16 -3.38 2.46
CA ASN A 50 -14.12 -2.63 1.63
C ASN A 50 -13.91 -1.11 1.66
N ASP A 51 -13.45 -0.58 2.80
CA ASP A 51 -13.19 0.86 2.96
C ASP A 51 -11.88 1.26 2.28
N TRP A 52 -10.92 0.33 2.27
CA TRP A 52 -9.60 0.60 1.72
C TRP A 52 -9.56 0.59 0.19
N ASP A 53 -10.31 -0.29 -0.50
CA ASP A 53 -10.40 -0.25 -1.97
C ASP A 53 -10.90 1.14 -2.45
N THR A 54 -11.80 1.77 -1.69
CA THR A 54 -12.30 3.13 -1.94
C THR A 54 -11.21 4.20 -1.71
N SER A 55 -10.42 4.07 -0.64
CA SER A 55 -9.32 4.99 -0.31
C SER A 55 -8.14 4.87 -1.29
N ALA A 56 -7.78 3.65 -1.68
CA ALA A 56 -6.73 3.37 -2.67
C ALA A 56 -7.10 3.94 -4.05
N GLN A 57 -8.37 3.87 -4.45
CA GLN A 57 -8.86 4.54 -5.65
C GLN A 57 -8.73 6.07 -5.56
N GLN A 58 -9.08 6.69 -4.43
CA GLN A 58 -8.95 8.15 -4.26
C GLN A 58 -7.51 8.63 -4.36
N ASN A 59 -6.55 7.91 -3.74
CA ASN A 59 -5.14 8.29 -3.81
C ASN A 59 -4.54 8.09 -5.22
N THR A 60 -4.98 7.04 -5.94
CA THR A 60 -4.56 6.79 -7.34
C THR A 60 -5.12 7.85 -8.29
N VAL A 61 -6.40 8.19 -8.16
CA VAL A 61 -7.06 9.22 -8.99
C VAL A 61 -6.50 10.60 -8.67
N GLY A 62 -6.30 10.94 -7.40
CA GLY A 62 -5.70 12.20 -6.97
C GLY A 62 -4.27 12.37 -7.48
N ASN A 63 -3.46 11.32 -7.47
CA ASN A 63 -2.10 11.37 -8.01
C ASN A 63 -2.11 11.52 -9.55
N THR A 64 -2.98 10.79 -10.24
CA THR A 64 -3.12 10.90 -11.71
C THR A 64 -3.62 12.28 -12.14
N GLN A 65 -4.56 12.87 -11.42
CA GLN A 65 -5.08 14.23 -11.68
C GLN A 65 -4.03 15.32 -11.44
N ASN A 66 -3.15 15.17 -10.44
CA ASN A 66 -2.04 16.09 -10.20
C ASN A 66 -0.99 16.10 -11.33
N VAL A 67 -0.78 14.96 -12.02
CA VAL A 67 0.13 14.88 -13.18
C VAL A 67 -0.43 15.67 -14.38
N TYR A 68 -1.75 15.67 -14.61
CA TYR A 68 -2.36 16.47 -15.67
C TYR A 68 -2.40 17.98 -15.35
N ALA A 69 -2.53 18.36 -14.07
CA ALA A 69 -2.54 19.77 -13.66
C ALA A 69 -1.16 20.44 -13.74
N ALA A 70 -0.07 19.70 -13.49
CA ALA A 70 1.30 20.22 -13.55
C ALA A 70 1.83 20.47 -14.98
N GLY A 71 1.16 19.91 -16.00
CA GLY A 71 1.54 20.08 -17.42
C GLY A 71 0.93 21.30 -18.12
N ALA A 72 0.01 22.02 -17.48
CA ALA A 72 -0.80 23.07 -18.12
C ALA A 72 -0.27 24.51 -17.92
N TYR A 73 0.86 24.69 -17.21
CA TYR A 73 1.53 25.99 -17.10
C TYR A 73 2.79 25.99 -17.97
N LYS A 74 2.64 26.36 -19.23
CA LYS A 74 3.73 26.81 -20.10
C LYS A 74 3.23 27.88 -21.04
#